data_AF-L8N822-F1
#
_entry.id   AF-L8N822-F1
#
_cell.length_a   1.000
_cell.length_b   1.000
_cell.length_c   1.000
_cell.angle_alpha   90.00
_cell.angle_beta   90.00
_cell.angle_gamma   90.00
#
_symmetry.space_group_name_H-M   'P 1'
#
loop_
_entity.id
_entity.type
_entity.pdbx_description
1 polymer ?
#
loop_
_entity_poly.entity_id
_entity_poly.type
_entity_poly.pdbx_seq_one_letter_code
_entity_poly.pdbx_strand_id
1 'polypeptide(L)' 'MALPKVQETRELSDEELQAQVLSVKKELFDLRFKQATRQPVQPHQFKHAKHRLSQLMTVERERQSRA' A
#
# COMPACT_ATOMS: atom_id res chain seq x y z
N MET A 1 -5.54 10.18 -11.78
CA MET A 1 -5.74 10.41 -10.33
C MET A 1 -4.40 10.73 -9.69
N ALA A 2 -4.38 11.59 -8.67
CA ALA A 2 -3.16 11.90 -7.94
C ALA A 2 -2.70 10.69 -7.11
N LEU A 3 -1.39 10.47 -7.03
CA LEU A 3 -0.83 9.43 -6.17
C LEU A 3 -1.06 9.79 -4.69
N PRO A 4 -1.23 8.80 -3.79
CA PRO A 4 -1.38 9.06 -2.36
C PRO A 4 -0.16 9.81 -1.82
N LYS A 5 -0.40 10.82 -0.99
CA LYS A 5 0.69 11.61 -0.38
C LYS A 5 1.24 10.87 0.83
N VAL A 6 2.55 11.00 1.05
CA VAL A 6 3.26 10.37 2.19
C VAL A 6 2.78 10.93 3.54
N GLN A 7 2.29 12.17 3.56
CA GLN A 7 1.84 12.85 4.78
C GLN A 7 0.72 12.07 5.49
N GLU A 8 -0.26 11.57 4.73
CA GLU A 8 -1.37 10.74 5.23
C GLU A 8 -0.86 9.47 5.92
N THR A 9 0.29 8.95 5.51
CA THR A 9 0.89 7.73 6.07
C THR A 9 1.61 8.00 7.39
N ARG A 10 2.08 9.23 7.63
CA ARG A 10 2.82 9.61 8.84
C ARG A 10 1.91 9.89 10.03
N GLU A 11 0.66 10.26 9.78
CA GLU A 11 -0.36 10.55 10.80
C GLU A 11 -0.92 9.28 11.46
N LEU A 12 -0.69 8.10 10.87
CA LEU A 12 -1.21 6.81 11.36
C LEU A 12 -0.48 6.31 12.60
N SER A 13 -1.19 5.61 13.50
CA SER A 13 -0.55 4.87 14.59
C SER A 13 0.24 3.65 14.08
N ASP A 14 1.08 3.04 14.92
CA ASP A 14 1.86 1.85 14.51
C ASP A 14 0.96 0.64 14.18
N GLU A 15 -0.12 0.45 14.95
CA GLU A 15 -1.09 -0.62 14.73
C GLU A 15 -1.88 -0.39 13.43
N GLU A 16 -2.31 0.85 13.18
CA GLU A 16 -3.01 1.23 11.95
C GLU A 16 -2.12 1.08 10.72
N LEU A 17 -0.83 1.39 10.86
CA LEU A 17 0.16 1.24 9.80
C LEU A 17 0.29 -0.23 9.41
N GLN A 18 0.43 -1.13 10.38
CA GLN A 18 0.49 -2.58 10.12
C GLN A 18 -0.82 -3.09 9.49
N ALA A 19 -1.97 -2.64 9.97
CA ALA A 19 -3.27 -2.99 9.40
C ALA A 19 -3.39 -2.54 7.93
N GLN A 20 -2.92 -1.32 7.59
CA GLN A 20 -2.90 -0.83 6.21
C GLN A 20 -1.92 -1.59 5.33
N VAL A 21 -0.75 -1.98 5.85
CA VAL A 21 0.20 -2.81 5.09
C VAL A 21 -0.46 -4.14 4.70
N LEU A 22 -1.19 -4.77 5.61
CA LEU A 22 -1.91 -6.01 5.34
C LEU A 22 -3.06 -5.80 4.33
N SER A 23 -3.83 -4.72 4.44
CA SER A 23 -4.93 -4.44 3.51
C SER A 23 -4.41 -4.20 2.09
N VAL A 24 -3.36 -3.41 1.91
CA VAL A 24 -2.77 -3.11 0.60
C VAL A 24 -2.13 -4.36 -0.02
N LYS A 25 -1.53 -5.24 0.79
CA LYS A 25 -1.03 -6.54 0.31
C LYS A 25 -2.15 -7.45 -0.20
N LYS A 26 -3.30 -7.48 0.50
CA LYS A 26 -4.49 -8.22 0.06
C LYS A 26 -5.05 -7.63 -1.25
N GLU A 27 -5.17 -6.31 -1.34
CA GLU A 27 -5.61 -5.65 -2.57
C GLU A 27 -4.70 -6.00 -3.77
N LEU A 28 -3.38 -5.97 -3.59
CA LEU A 28 -2.44 -6.39 -4.62
C LEU A 28 -2.59 -7.86 -5.01
N PHE A 29 -2.90 -8.73 -4.05
CA PHE A 29 -3.19 -10.13 -4.33
C PHE A 29 -4.45 -10.28 -5.18
N ASP A 30 -5.53 -9.61 -4.80
CA ASP A 30 -6.80 -9.65 -5.54
C ASP A 30 -6.65 -9.10 -6.96
N LEU A 31 -5.91 -8.00 -7.13
CA LEU A 31 -5.62 -7.44 -8.45
C LEU A 31 -4.83 -8.41 -9.33
N ARG A 32 -3.83 -9.11 -8.76
CA ARG A 32 -3.07 -10.15 -9.48
C ARG A 32 -3.94 -11.35 -9.81
N PHE A 33 -4.83 -11.75 -8.91
CA PHE A 33 -5.77 -12.85 -9.14
C PHE A 33 -6.75 -12.53 -10.28
N LYS A 34 -7.31 -11.31 -10.29
CA LYS A 34 -8.16 -10.82 -11.39
C LYS A 34 -7.40 -10.76 -12.72
N GLN A 35 -6.14 -10.32 -12.70
CA GLN A 35 -5.28 -10.32 -13.88
C GLN A 35 -5.03 -11.74 -14.40
N ALA A 36 -4.73 -12.69 -13.51
CA ALA A 36 -4.49 -14.09 -13.87
C ALA A 36 -5.74 -14.77 -14.47
N THR A 37 -6.92 -14.41 -13.97
CA THR A 37 -8.22 -14.89 -14.49
C THR A 37 -8.70 -14.14 -15.74
N ARG A 38 -7.87 -13.23 -16.31
CA ARG A 38 -8.19 -12.39 -17.47
C ARG A 38 -9.43 -11.51 -17.28
N GLN A 39 -9.76 -11.17 -16.04
CA GLN A 39 -10.79 -10.18 -15.74
C GLN A 39 -10.29 -8.77 -16.07
N PRO A 40 -11.19 -7.83 -16.43
CA PRO A 40 -10.81 -6.45 -16.67
C PRO A 40 -10.28 -5.83 -15.37
N VAL A 41 -9.00 -5.42 -15.39
CA VAL A 41 -8.33 -4.74 -14.29
C VAL A 41 -7.82 -3.38 -14.76
N GLN A 42 -7.83 -2.40 -13.87
CA GLN A 42 -7.34 -1.06 -14.20
C GLN A 42 -5.84 -1.00 -13.90
N PRO A 43 -4.94 -0.81 -14.89
CA PRO A 43 -3.50 -0.92 -14.68
C PRO A 43 -2.93 0.07 -13.66
N HIS A 44 -3.55 1.25 -13.54
CA HIS A 44 -3.10 2.27 -12.59
C HIS A 44 -3.29 1.83 -11.14
N GLN A 45 -4.28 0.98 -10.81
CA GLN A 45 -4.51 0.48 -9.45
C GLN A 45 -3.27 -0.25 -8.90
N PHE A 46 -2.59 -1.02 -9.74
CA PHE A 46 -1.31 -1.65 -9.35
C PHE A 46 -0.25 -0.61 -8.98
N LYS A 47 -0.15 0.50 -9.73
CA LYS A 47 0.81 1.56 -9.45
C LYS A 47 0.46 2.27 -8.14
N HIS A 48 -0.81 2.58 -7.91
CA HIS A 48 -1.28 3.21 -6.67
C HIS A 48 -1.02 2.32 -5.45
N ALA A 49 -1.42 1.05 -5.49
CA ALA A 49 -1.25 0.12 -4.38
C ALA A 49 0.24 -0.16 -4.07
N LYS A 50 1.09 -0.36 -5.10
CA LYS A 50 2.54 -0.50 -4.91
C LYS A 50 3.17 0.74 -4.29
N HIS A 51 2.79 1.93 -4.78
CA HIS A 51 3.30 3.19 -4.25
C HIS A 51 2.89 3.37 -2.79
N ARG A 52 1.62 3.14 -2.44
CA ARG A 52 1.13 3.21 -1.06
C ARG A 52 1.85 2.22 -0.14
N LEU A 53 2.05 0.98 -0.60
CA LEU A 53 2.79 -0.03 0.17
C LEU A 53 4.23 0.41 0.45
N SER A 54 4.93 0.96 -0.54
CA SER A 54 6.29 1.46 -0.34
C SER A 54 6.35 2.60 0.68
N GLN A 55 5.38 3.53 0.65
CA GLN A 55 5.31 4.62 1.63
C GLN A 55 5.10 4.09 3.06
N LEU A 56 4.19 3.14 3.23
CA LEU A 56 3.91 2.50 4.53
C LEU A 56 5.16 1.82 5.09
N MET A 57 5.83 1.00 4.27
CA MET A 57 7.05 0.30 4.69
C MET A 57 8.23 1.25 4.98
N THR A 58 8.34 2.36 4.24
CA THR A 58 9.36 3.38 4.54
C THR A 58 9.10 4.02 5.90
N VAL A 59 7.86 4.42 6.20
CA VAL A 59 7.52 5.00 7.51
C VAL A 59 7.75 4.00 8.64
N GLU A 60 7.36 2.73 8.45
CA GLU A 60 7.64 1.65 9.40
C GLU A 60 9.13 1.53 9.70
N ARG A 61 9.97 1.54 8.66
CA ARG A 61 11.43 1.47 8.79
C ARG A 61 12.02 2.71 9.45
N GLU A 62 11.51 3.90 9.12
CA GLU A 62 11.90 5.17 9.76
C GLU A 62 11.62 5.13 11.26
N ARG A 63 10.47 4.58 11.69
CA ARG A 63 10.11 4.45 13.11
C ARG A 63 11.00 3.46 13.84
N GLN A 64 11.23 2.29 13.25
CA GLN A 64 12.13 1.27 13.81
C GLN A 64 13.58 1.75 13.97
N SER A 65 14.05 2.62 13.07
CA SER A 65 15.43 3.13 13.11
C SER A 65 15.62 4.32 14.07
N ARG A 66 14.52 4.92 14.53
CA ARG A 66 14.51 6.04 15.49
C ARG A 66 14.31 5.60 16.94
N ALA A 67 13.75 4.40 17.14
CA ALA A 67 13.67 3.73 18.44
C ALA A 67 15.04 3.17 18.83
#